data_AF-A0AAV5EQI3-F1
#
_entry.id   AF-A0AAV5EQI3-F1
#
_cell.length_a   1.000
_cell.length_b   1.000
_cell.length_c   1.000
_cell.angle_alpha   90.00
_cell.angle_beta   90.00
_cell.angle_gamma   90.00
#
_symmetry.space_group_name_H-M   'P 1'
#
loop_
_entity.id
_entity.type
_entity.pdbx_description
1 polymer ?
#
loop_
_entity_poly.entity_id
_entity_poly.type
_entity_poly.pdbx_seq_one_letter_code
_entity_poly.pdbx_strand_id
1 'polypeptide(L)'
;MPLRSGWRVMYAVGALPPPILAAGVIIAMPESPRWLAMRGRHADALAVLVRTSDGPEPEEADLRLEEIIKHAAVVDAPPGGGAWTELLVRPSATTRRVLVCVIGLQFFQEASGIEAIVLYTPLLFKQAGMSSTNTALLATVAVGVVKTLSIVAAALLADRLGRRPLLLASAGGVAAAMLSLAAALQFGGGLRLRGRRDGLRRRGSSLGTSVGRVTCGLVSMTFISLADWITMPGCFVVYAGVAAVACVFVYVRVPETRGRGLEDMEVLFAK
;
A
#
# COMPACT_ATOMS: atom_id res chain seq x y z
N MET A 1 -1.94 -11.83 31.90
CA MET A 1 -0.86 -12.78 31.53
C MET A 1 0.45 -12.29 32.12
N PRO A 2 1.32 -13.16 32.65
CA PRO A 2 2.64 -12.73 33.14
C PRO A 2 3.45 -12.11 31.99
N LEU A 3 4.05 -10.94 32.24
CA LEU A 3 4.82 -10.13 31.28
C LEU A 3 5.92 -10.93 30.55
N ARG A 4 6.41 -12.02 31.16
CA ARG A 4 7.48 -12.87 30.63
C ARG A 4 7.09 -13.69 29.40
N SER A 5 5.81 -14.06 29.27
CA SER A 5 5.31 -14.91 28.18
C SER A 5 4.47 -14.16 27.14
N GLY A 6 3.98 -12.96 27.45
CA GLY A 6 3.09 -12.20 26.57
C GLY A 6 3.67 -11.90 25.18
N TRP A 7 4.95 -11.52 25.11
CA TRP A 7 5.61 -11.23 23.83
C TRP A 7 5.78 -12.49 22.96
N ARG A 8 5.99 -13.67 23.57
CA ARG A 8 6.10 -14.95 22.86
C ARG A 8 4.77 -15.34 22.24
N VAL A 9 3.69 -15.19 23.01
CA VAL A 9 2.32 -15.43 22.53
C VAL A 9 1.98 -14.47 21.40
N MET A 10 2.34 -13.19 21.51
CA MET A 10 2.13 -12.19 20.45
C MET A 10 2.79 -12.59 19.12
N TYR A 11 4.05 -13.04 19.14
CA TYR A 11 4.72 -13.54 17.92
C TYR A 11 4.16 -14.88 17.45
N ALA A 12 3.83 -15.80 18.35
CA ALA A 12 3.27 -17.11 18.00
C ALA A 12 1.92 -16.97 17.30
N VAL A 13 1.05 -16.08 17.78
CA VAL A 13 -0.23 -15.77 17.13
C VAL A 13 0.02 -15.12 15.76
N GLY A 14 0.99 -14.22 15.63
CA GLY A 14 1.35 -13.60 14.35
C GLY A 14 1.96 -14.56 13.32
N ALA A 15 2.55 -15.68 13.76
CA ALA A 15 3.12 -16.70 12.89
C ALA A 15 2.08 -17.69 12.34
N LEU A 16 0.85 -17.66 12.86
CA LEU A 16 -0.21 -18.60 12.50
C LEU A 16 -0.89 -18.30 11.14
N PRO A 17 -1.21 -17.04 10.75
CA PRO A 17 -1.89 -16.76 9.49
C PRO A 17 -1.13 -17.18 8.23
N PRO A 18 0.20 -16.96 8.08
CA PRO A 18 0.93 -17.32 6.86
C PRO A 18 0.85 -18.81 6.48
N PRO A 19 1.10 -19.80 7.36
CA PRO A 19 0.99 -21.21 6.98
C PRO A 19 -0.45 -21.64 6.70
N ILE A 20 -1.45 -21.06 7.41
CA ILE A 20 -2.87 -21.33 7.12
C ILE A 20 -3.23 -20.86 5.71
N LEU A 21 -2.83 -19.64 5.36
CA LEU A 21 -3.06 -19.10 4.02
C LEU A 21 -2.29 -19.89 2.95
N ALA A 22 -1.03 -20.27 3.23
CA ALA A 22 -0.23 -21.07 2.30
C ALA A 22 -0.86 -22.44 2.05
N ALA A 23 -1.30 -23.13 3.10
CA ALA A 23 -2.04 -24.39 2.98
C ALA A 23 -3.35 -24.20 2.21
N GLY A 24 -4.10 -23.13 2.48
CA GLY A 24 -5.32 -22.80 1.75
C GLY A 24 -5.09 -22.57 0.26
N VAL A 25 -4.04 -21.83 -0.12
CA VAL A 25 -3.68 -21.59 -1.52
C VAL A 25 -3.26 -22.89 -2.20
N ILE A 26 -2.39 -23.70 -1.57
CA ILE A 26 -1.89 -24.96 -2.15
C ILE A 26 -3.01 -25.98 -2.35
N ILE A 27 -3.99 -26.04 -1.44
CA ILE A 27 -5.04 -27.06 -1.47
C ILE A 27 -6.24 -26.63 -2.34
N ALA A 28 -6.61 -25.34 -2.31
CA ALA A 28 -7.90 -24.89 -2.86
C ALA A 28 -7.81 -24.01 -4.10
N MET A 29 -6.70 -23.30 -4.35
CA MET A 29 -6.62 -22.38 -5.49
C MET A 29 -6.17 -23.11 -6.78
N PRO A 30 -6.98 -23.07 -7.86
CA PRO A 30 -6.52 -23.54 -9.16
C PRO A 30 -5.43 -22.62 -9.72
N GLU A 31 -4.57 -23.18 -10.57
CA GLU A 31 -3.57 -22.38 -11.31
C GLU A 31 -4.24 -21.34 -12.20
N SER A 32 -3.54 -20.22 -12.43
CA SER A 32 -4.10 -19.12 -13.22
C SER A 32 -4.39 -19.58 -14.66
N PRO A 33 -5.59 -19.31 -15.23
CA PRO A 33 -5.92 -19.69 -16.60
C PRO A 33 -4.93 -19.18 -17.64
N ARG A 34 -4.38 -17.97 -17.40
CA ARG A 34 -3.39 -17.35 -18.27
C ARG A 34 -2.06 -18.09 -18.28
N TRP A 35 -1.60 -18.53 -17.11
CA TRP A 35 -0.39 -19.34 -17.02
C TRP A 35 -0.56 -20.70 -17.72
N LEU A 36 -1.74 -21.31 -17.57
CA LEU A 36 -2.08 -22.56 -18.27
C LEU A 36 -2.11 -22.36 -19.80
N ALA A 37 -2.72 -21.27 -20.27
CA ALA A 37 -2.75 -20.90 -21.70
C ALA A 37 -1.34 -20.64 -22.27
N MET A 38 -0.48 -19.91 -21.53
CA MET A 38 0.93 -19.68 -21.94
C MET A 38 1.76 -20.96 -22.02
N ARG A 39 1.41 -22.00 -21.26
CA ARG A 39 2.07 -23.32 -21.33
C ARG A 39 1.43 -24.26 -22.37
N GLY A 40 0.49 -23.78 -23.17
CA GLY A 40 -0.24 -24.59 -24.15
C GLY A 40 -1.29 -25.54 -23.56
N ARG A 41 -1.60 -25.44 -22.26
CA ARG A 41 -2.60 -26.28 -21.57
C ARG A 41 -4.00 -25.66 -21.68
N HIS A 42 -4.51 -25.54 -22.91
CA HIS A 42 -5.76 -24.82 -23.20
C HIS A 42 -7.01 -25.44 -22.57
N ALA A 43 -7.10 -26.77 -22.55
CA ALA A 43 -8.24 -27.47 -21.93
C ALA A 43 -8.34 -27.21 -20.41
N ASP A 44 -7.19 -27.21 -19.72
CA ASP A 44 -7.15 -26.90 -18.28
C ASP A 44 -7.47 -25.43 -18.03
N ALA A 45 -6.99 -24.52 -18.88
CA ALA A 45 -7.29 -23.10 -18.79
C ALA A 45 -8.80 -22.84 -18.94
N LEU A 46 -9.46 -23.50 -19.89
CA LEU A 46 -10.91 -23.42 -20.08
C LEU A 46 -11.67 -23.94 -18.84
N ALA A 47 -11.27 -25.09 -18.31
CA ALA A 47 -11.89 -25.68 -17.13
C ALA A 47 -11.82 -24.74 -15.91
N VAL A 48 -10.72 -24.01 -15.73
CA VAL A 48 -10.59 -23.01 -14.66
C VAL A 48 -11.41 -21.75 -14.96
N LEU A 49 -11.49 -21.30 -16.22
CA LEU A 49 -12.30 -20.14 -16.62
C LEU A 49 -13.79 -20.38 -16.37
N VAL A 50 -14.30 -21.55 -16.75
CA VAL A 50 -15.70 -21.95 -16.52
C VAL A 50 -16.01 -22.06 -15.03
N ARG A 51 -15.07 -22.56 -14.22
CA ARG A 51 -15.26 -22.67 -12.76
C ARG A 51 -15.21 -21.34 -12.02
N THR A 52 -14.50 -20.35 -12.54
CA THR A 52 -14.17 -19.10 -11.82
C THR A 52 -15.04 -17.92 -12.25
N SER A 53 -15.65 -17.99 -13.43
CA SER A 53 -16.48 -16.92 -13.95
C SER A 53 -17.92 -17.12 -13.49
N ASP A 54 -18.51 -16.14 -12.81
CA ASP A 54 -19.94 -16.13 -12.49
C ASP A 54 -20.75 -15.96 -13.78
N GLY A 55 -21.24 -17.07 -14.34
CA GLY A 55 -22.29 -17.08 -15.36
C GLY A 55 -21.94 -17.00 -16.86
N PRO A 56 -20.77 -17.39 -17.38
CA PRO A 56 -20.65 -17.52 -18.82
C PRO A 56 -21.30 -18.84 -19.28
N GLU A 57 -22.13 -18.75 -20.30
CA GLU A 57 -22.35 -19.88 -21.20
C GLU A 57 -20.96 -20.40 -21.67
N PRO A 58 -20.81 -21.70 -21.95
CA PRO A 58 -19.54 -22.27 -22.39
C PRO A 58 -18.83 -21.46 -23.49
N GLU A 59 -19.62 -20.83 -24.37
CA GLU A 59 -19.14 -19.98 -25.47
C GLU A 59 -18.38 -18.72 -25.02
N GLU A 60 -18.76 -18.05 -23.93
CA GLU A 60 -18.05 -16.85 -23.48
C GLU A 60 -16.70 -17.20 -22.82
N ALA A 61 -16.60 -18.36 -22.18
CA ALA A 61 -15.33 -18.86 -21.65
C ALA A 61 -14.33 -19.18 -22.77
N ASP A 62 -14.82 -19.73 -23.90
CA ASP A 62 -14.03 -19.98 -25.10
C ASP A 62 -13.52 -18.68 -25.73
N LEU A 63 -14.39 -17.66 -25.88
CA LEU A 63 -14.00 -16.34 -26.39
C LEU A 63 -12.91 -15.68 -25.54
N ARG A 64 -13.05 -15.74 -24.20
CA ARG A 64 -12.02 -15.21 -23.28
C ARG A 64 -10.71 -15.99 -23.37
N LEU A 65 -10.78 -17.31 -23.56
CA LEU A 65 -9.58 -18.12 -23.77
C LEU A 65 -8.88 -17.74 -25.08
N GLU A 66 -9.62 -17.51 -26.15
CA GLU A 66 -9.08 -17.05 -27.44
C GLU A 66 -8.39 -15.69 -27.30
N GLU A 67 -9.00 -14.75 -26.57
CA GLU A 67 -8.39 -13.45 -26.27
C GLU A 67 -7.07 -13.62 -25.49
N ILE A 68 -7.06 -14.45 -24.44
CA ILE A 68 -5.85 -14.77 -23.67
C ILE A 68 -4.76 -15.38 -24.56
N ILE A 69 -5.10 -16.32 -25.44
CA ILE A 69 -4.15 -16.98 -26.35
C ILE A 69 -3.59 -15.97 -27.34
N LYS A 70 -4.44 -15.12 -27.92
CA LYS A 70 -4.03 -14.07 -28.86
C LYS A 70 -3.03 -13.11 -28.21
N HIS A 71 -3.29 -12.68 -26.98
CA HIS A 71 -2.36 -11.83 -26.23
C HIS A 71 -1.08 -12.58 -25.84
N ALA A 72 -1.18 -13.85 -25.43
CA ALA A 72 -0.01 -14.67 -25.12
C ALA A 72 0.89 -14.92 -26.34
N ALA A 73 0.31 -15.06 -27.54
CA ALA A 73 1.04 -15.23 -28.80
C ALA A 73 1.73 -13.93 -29.28
N VAL A 74 1.17 -12.75 -28.94
CA VAL A 74 1.82 -11.46 -29.21
C VAL A 74 3.00 -11.23 -28.25
N VAL A 75 2.93 -11.78 -27.04
CA VAL A 75 4.04 -11.83 -26.06
C VAL A 75 4.88 -13.09 -26.31
N ASP A 76 5.39 -13.24 -27.54
CA ASP A 76 6.44 -14.21 -27.84
C ASP A 76 7.70 -13.76 -27.10
N ALA A 77 7.89 -14.30 -25.88
CA ALA A 77 9.08 -14.07 -25.10
C ALA A 77 10.30 -14.58 -25.90
N PRO A 78 11.28 -13.73 -26.26
CA PRO A 78 12.46 -14.20 -26.97
C PRO A 78 13.15 -15.27 -26.13
N PRO A 79 13.58 -16.39 -26.75
CA PRO A 79 14.19 -17.49 -26.03
C PRO A 79 15.50 -17.00 -25.39
N GLY A 80 15.49 -16.80 -24.07
CA GLY A 80 16.71 -16.57 -23.27
C GLY A 80 16.80 -15.28 -22.44
N GLY A 81 15.82 -14.37 -22.51
CA GLY A 81 15.79 -13.19 -21.64
C GLY A 81 14.90 -13.43 -20.41
N GLY A 82 15.48 -13.72 -19.24
CA GLY A 82 14.67 -13.82 -18.02
C GLY A 82 13.87 -12.53 -17.77
N ALA A 83 12.64 -12.65 -17.24
CA ALA A 83 11.73 -11.53 -16.97
C ALA A 83 12.38 -10.37 -16.20
N TRP A 84 13.38 -10.67 -15.36
CA TRP A 84 14.18 -9.69 -14.63
C TRP A 84 15.10 -8.85 -15.51
N THR A 85 15.69 -9.43 -16.55
CA THR A 85 16.56 -8.74 -17.51
C THR A 85 15.74 -7.79 -18.38
N GLU A 86 14.54 -8.19 -18.78
CA GLU A 86 13.63 -7.34 -19.55
C GLU A 86 13.08 -6.18 -18.72
N LEU A 87 12.76 -6.43 -17.45
CA LEU A 87 12.27 -5.40 -16.52
C LEU A 87 13.33 -4.35 -16.16
N LEU A 88 14.59 -4.76 -16.00
CA LEU A 88 15.68 -3.90 -15.50
C LEU A 88 16.61 -3.35 -16.59
N VAL A 89 16.87 -4.10 -17.67
CA VAL A 89 17.90 -3.72 -18.67
C VAL A 89 17.28 -3.08 -19.92
N ARG A 90 16.08 -3.48 -20.33
CA ARG A 90 15.38 -2.91 -21.50
C ARG A 90 13.86 -2.81 -21.30
N PRO A 91 13.37 -1.95 -20.38
CA PRO A 91 11.93 -1.82 -20.19
C PRO A 91 11.29 -1.18 -21.43
N SER A 92 10.30 -1.88 -22.01
CA SER A 92 9.39 -1.30 -23.02
C SER A 92 8.73 -0.03 -22.49
N ALA A 93 8.32 0.89 -23.38
CA ALA A 93 7.75 2.18 -23.00
C ALA A 93 6.52 2.04 -22.07
N THR A 94 5.68 1.03 -22.33
CA THR A 94 4.51 0.66 -21.52
C THR A 94 4.93 0.14 -20.15
N THR A 95 5.85 -0.82 -20.10
CA THR A 95 6.40 -1.38 -18.84
C THR A 95 7.04 -0.31 -17.98
N ARG A 96 7.79 0.63 -18.58
CA ARG A 96 8.37 1.78 -17.88
C ARG A 96 7.30 2.66 -17.24
N ARG A 97 6.18 2.93 -17.93
CA ARG A 97 5.08 3.73 -17.39
C ARG A 97 4.38 3.03 -16.23
N VAL A 98 4.12 1.73 -16.36
CA VAL A 98 3.57 0.91 -15.26
C VAL A 98 4.51 0.91 -14.06
N LEU A 99 5.81 0.69 -14.26
CA LEU A 99 6.82 0.73 -13.20
C LEU A 99 6.87 2.08 -12.50
N VAL A 100 6.86 3.19 -13.26
CA VAL A 100 6.83 4.55 -12.69
C VAL A 100 5.57 4.75 -11.86
N CYS A 101 4.41 4.26 -12.30
CA CYS A 101 3.16 4.36 -11.54
C CYS A 101 3.21 3.53 -10.25
N VAL A 102 3.65 2.27 -10.30
CA VAL A 102 3.72 1.38 -9.13
C VAL A 102 4.72 1.89 -8.10
N ILE A 103 5.95 2.20 -8.54
CA ILE A 103 7.01 2.69 -7.66
C ILE A 103 6.64 4.07 -7.11
N GLY A 104 6.11 4.96 -7.95
CA GLY A 104 5.68 6.30 -7.54
C GLY A 104 4.55 6.24 -6.52
N LEU A 105 3.53 5.40 -6.75
CA LEU A 105 2.43 5.22 -5.81
C LEU A 105 2.93 4.68 -4.46
N GLN A 106 3.80 3.66 -4.47
CA GLN A 106 4.38 3.12 -3.25
C GLN A 106 5.23 4.16 -2.51
N PHE A 107 6.00 4.96 -3.24
CA PHE A 107 6.79 6.05 -2.67
C PHE A 107 5.89 7.06 -1.96
N PHE A 108 4.85 7.56 -2.63
CA PHE A 108 3.95 8.56 -2.04
C PHE A 108 3.12 8.01 -0.89
N GLN A 109 2.78 6.71 -0.92
CA GLN A 109 2.09 6.05 0.20
C GLN A 109 2.95 6.08 1.47
N GLU A 110 4.24 5.72 1.36
CA GLU A 110 5.18 5.74 2.50
C GLU A 110 5.58 7.16 2.90
N ALA A 111 5.81 8.04 1.91
CA ALA A 111 6.25 9.42 2.12
C ALA A 111 5.17 10.30 2.78
N SER A 112 3.90 9.87 2.77
CA SER A 112 2.82 10.51 3.52
C SER A 112 3.04 10.50 5.05
N GLY A 113 3.97 9.68 5.55
CA GLY A 113 4.31 9.60 6.97
C GLY A 113 3.29 8.86 7.82
N ILE A 114 2.25 8.26 7.22
CA ILE A 114 1.16 7.58 7.93
C ILE A 114 1.67 6.45 8.83
N GLU A 115 2.66 5.67 8.38
CA GLU A 115 3.22 4.57 9.17
C GLU A 115 4.01 5.08 10.40
N ALA A 116 4.71 6.21 10.28
CA ALA A 116 5.37 6.86 11.40
C ALA A 116 4.34 7.41 12.42
N ILE A 117 3.27 8.04 11.93
CA ILE A 117 2.19 8.54 12.80
C ILE A 117 1.54 7.39 13.58
N VAL A 118 1.15 6.31 12.90
CA VAL A 118 0.53 5.15 13.54
C VAL A 118 1.44 4.56 14.60
N LEU A 119 2.74 4.42 14.31
CA LEU A 119 3.74 3.91 15.25
C LEU A 119 3.89 4.77 16.51
N TYR A 120 3.84 6.10 16.37
CA TYR A 120 4.03 7.05 17.49
C TYR A 120 2.72 7.59 18.07
N THR A 121 1.56 7.12 17.62
CA THR A 121 0.21 7.49 18.11
C THR A 121 0.12 7.53 19.65
N PRO A 122 0.56 6.51 20.41
CA PRO A 122 0.46 6.56 21.87
C PRO A 122 1.27 7.70 22.50
N LEU A 123 2.39 8.07 21.89
CA LEU A 123 3.23 9.19 22.33
C LEU A 123 2.55 10.52 22.05
N LEU A 124 1.97 10.69 20.85
CA LEU A 124 1.22 11.87 20.46
C LEU A 124 0.03 12.11 21.39
N PHE A 125 -0.69 11.05 21.75
CA PHE A 125 -1.80 11.14 22.71
C PHE A 125 -1.35 11.55 24.12
N LYS A 126 -0.22 11.02 24.61
CA LYS A 126 0.35 11.47 25.88
C LYS A 126 0.78 12.93 25.85
N GLN A 127 1.41 13.36 24.75
CA GLN A 127 1.81 14.75 24.56
C GLN A 127 0.61 15.70 24.44
N ALA A 128 -0.53 15.23 23.91
CA ALA A 128 -1.78 15.96 23.85
C ALA A 128 -2.52 16.08 25.20
N GLY A 129 -1.97 15.54 26.29
CA GLY A 129 -2.51 15.69 27.65
C GLY A 129 -3.22 14.45 28.21
N MET A 130 -3.21 13.30 27.53
CA MET A 130 -3.68 12.04 28.14
C MET A 130 -2.70 11.56 29.22
N SER A 131 -3.11 11.65 30.48
CA SER A 131 -2.31 11.29 31.65
C SER A 131 -2.15 9.78 31.86
N SER A 132 -3.03 8.93 31.30
CA SER A 132 -3.01 7.48 31.50
C SER A 132 -2.47 6.72 30.28
N THR A 133 -1.44 5.88 30.51
CA THR A 133 -0.87 5.01 29.48
C THR A 133 -1.88 4.01 28.93
N ASN A 134 -2.77 3.47 29.78
CA ASN A 134 -3.78 2.51 29.35
C ASN A 134 -4.82 3.17 28.43
N THR A 135 -5.21 4.41 28.71
CA THR A 135 -6.12 5.18 27.85
C THR A 135 -5.50 5.48 26.50
N ALA A 136 -4.21 5.84 26.46
CA ALA A 136 -3.49 6.06 25.19
C ALA A 136 -3.36 4.77 24.35
N LEU A 137 -3.13 3.62 25.00
CA LEU A 137 -3.10 2.32 24.32
C LEU A 137 -4.47 1.94 23.77
N LEU A 138 -5.55 2.12 24.55
CA LEU A 138 -6.92 1.88 24.08
C LEU A 138 -7.30 2.80 22.91
N ALA A 139 -6.94 4.08 22.98
CA ALA A 139 -7.13 5.01 21.87
C ALA A 139 -6.38 4.56 20.60
N THR A 140 -5.21 3.96 20.74
CA THR A 140 -4.44 3.40 19.61
C THR A 140 -5.15 2.19 19.00
N VAL A 141 -5.78 1.33 19.82
CA VAL A 141 -6.62 0.23 19.30
C VAL A 141 -7.80 0.79 18.50
N ALA A 142 -8.46 1.85 18.99
CA ALA A 142 -9.55 2.50 18.27
C ALA A 142 -9.10 3.06 16.91
N VAL A 143 -7.93 3.68 16.83
CA VAL A 143 -7.32 4.12 15.55
C VAL A 143 -7.13 2.93 14.60
N GLY A 144 -6.67 1.79 15.10
CA GLY A 144 -6.54 0.55 14.31
C GLY A 144 -7.88 0.05 13.76
N VAL A 145 -8.94 0.05 14.57
CA VAL A 145 -10.29 -0.35 14.13
C VAL A 145 -10.80 0.60 13.04
N VAL A 146 -10.66 1.91 13.23
CA VAL A 146 -11.05 2.91 12.23
C VAL A 146 -10.26 2.73 10.93
N LYS A 147 -8.94 2.46 11.00
CA LYS A 147 -8.10 2.15 9.83
C LYS A 147 -8.65 0.94 9.07
N THR A 148 -8.98 -0.15 9.77
CA THR A 148 -9.52 -1.37 9.14
C THR A 148 -10.87 -1.13 8.48
N LEU A 149 -11.80 -0.46 9.17
CA LEU A 149 -13.12 -0.12 8.60
C LEU A 149 -12.99 0.79 7.37
N SER A 150 -12.05 1.74 7.40
CA SER A 150 -11.79 2.63 6.28
C SER A 150 -11.24 1.88 5.06
N ILE A 151 -10.39 0.86 5.26
CA ILE A 151 -9.89 0.01 4.16
C ILE A 151 -11.03 -0.78 3.53
N VAL A 152 -11.91 -1.37 4.34
CA VAL A 152 -13.09 -2.10 3.83
C VAL A 152 -14.01 -1.16 3.04
N ALA A 153 -14.31 0.02 3.58
CA ALA A 153 -15.09 1.03 2.87
C ALA A 153 -14.42 1.43 1.55
N ALA A 154 -13.11 1.71 1.57
CA ALA A 154 -12.34 2.05 0.38
C ALA A 154 -12.37 0.94 -0.67
N ALA A 155 -12.28 -0.34 -0.27
CA ALA A 155 -12.37 -1.47 -1.17
C ALA A 155 -13.74 -1.53 -1.87
N LEU A 156 -14.83 -1.42 -1.11
CA LEU A 156 -16.19 -1.43 -1.65
C LEU A 156 -16.48 -0.21 -2.55
N LEU A 157 -15.91 0.94 -2.20
CA LEU A 157 -16.04 2.16 -3.00
C LEU A 157 -15.17 2.12 -4.26
N ALA A 158 -14.02 1.46 -4.25
CA ALA A 158 -13.12 1.36 -5.40
C ALA A 158 -13.80 0.70 -6.60
N ASP A 159 -14.63 -0.32 -6.35
CA ASP A 159 -15.38 -1.02 -7.40
C ASP A 159 -16.51 -0.14 -7.98
N ARG A 160 -17.07 0.77 -7.16
CA ARG A 160 -18.21 1.63 -7.53
C ARG A 160 -17.84 2.99 -8.10
N LEU A 161 -16.74 3.60 -7.65
CA LEU A 161 -16.32 4.95 -8.03
C LEU A 161 -15.12 4.93 -8.98
N GLY A 162 -14.35 3.84 -9.01
CA GLY A 162 -13.07 3.77 -9.71
C GLY A 162 -11.89 4.09 -8.81
N ARG A 163 -10.69 3.70 -9.25
CA ARG A 163 -9.49 3.74 -8.40
C ARG A 163 -8.87 5.14 -8.36
N ARG A 164 -8.92 5.88 -9.48
CA ARG A 164 -8.33 7.23 -9.58
C ARG A 164 -9.01 8.26 -8.68
N PRO A 165 -10.35 8.41 -8.66
CA PRO A 165 -11.00 9.41 -7.79
C PRO A 165 -10.81 9.09 -6.30
N LEU A 166 -10.75 7.80 -5.94
CA LEU A 166 -10.51 7.38 -4.56
C LEU A 166 -9.09 7.75 -4.09
N LEU A 167 -8.08 7.58 -4.95
CA LEU A 167 -6.69 7.98 -4.66
C LEU A 167 -6.52 9.50 -4.58
N LEU A 168 -7.23 10.27 -5.41
CA LEU A 168 -7.21 11.73 -5.34
C LEU A 168 -7.92 12.25 -4.08
N ALA A 169 -9.07 11.66 -3.74
CA ALA A 169 -9.80 12.00 -2.51
C ALA A 169 -8.97 11.68 -1.26
N SER A 170 -8.26 10.55 -1.23
CA SER A 170 -7.39 10.20 -0.11
C SER A 170 -6.17 11.11 0.01
N ALA A 171 -5.50 11.44 -1.10
CA ALA A 171 -4.38 12.37 -1.11
C ALA A 171 -4.80 13.77 -0.63
N GLY A 172 -5.95 14.26 -1.08
CA GLY A 172 -6.55 15.52 -0.62
C GLY A 172 -6.92 15.48 0.86
N GLY A 173 -7.52 14.38 1.33
CA GLY A 173 -7.87 14.18 2.73
C GLY A 173 -6.65 14.18 3.65
N VAL A 174 -5.55 13.52 3.25
CA VAL A 174 -4.28 13.53 4.00
C VAL A 174 -3.70 14.94 4.05
N ALA A 175 -3.66 15.67 2.94
CA ALA A 175 -3.16 17.04 2.91
C ALA A 175 -3.97 17.96 3.86
N ALA A 176 -5.30 17.88 3.81
CA ALA A 176 -6.19 18.65 4.69
C ALA A 176 -5.99 18.27 6.17
N ALA A 177 -5.86 16.99 6.49
CA ALA A 177 -5.63 16.51 7.85
C ALA A 177 -4.26 16.93 8.41
N MET A 178 -3.22 16.93 7.58
CA MET A 178 -1.89 17.41 8.01
C MET A 178 -1.88 18.91 8.26
N LEU A 179 -2.57 19.69 7.41
CA LEU A 179 -2.72 21.14 7.62
C LEU A 179 -3.55 21.46 8.86
N SER A 180 -4.63 20.72 9.12
CA SER A 180 -5.45 20.93 10.32
C SER A 180 -4.67 20.58 11.59
N LEU A 181 -3.86 19.52 11.58
CA LEU A 181 -2.99 19.17 12.69
C LEU A 181 -1.89 20.22 12.93
N ALA A 182 -1.26 20.72 11.85
CA ALA A 182 -0.29 21.80 11.94
C ALA A 182 -0.92 23.08 12.54
N ALA A 183 -2.11 23.46 12.06
CA ALA A 183 -2.86 24.59 12.59
C ALA A 183 -3.27 24.40 14.05
N ALA A 184 -3.76 23.21 14.43
CA ALA A 184 -4.15 22.91 15.81
C ALA A 184 -2.95 23.03 16.77
N LEU A 185 -1.76 22.57 16.36
CA LEU A 185 -0.54 22.71 17.15
C LEU A 185 -0.04 24.16 17.23
N GLN A 186 -0.33 24.98 16.22
CA GLN A 186 0.11 26.38 16.17
C GLN A 186 -0.84 27.35 16.88
N PHE A 187 -2.16 27.14 16.78
CA PHE A 187 -3.20 27.97 17.41
C PHE A 187 -3.62 27.46 18.80
N GLY A 188 -3.44 26.18 19.11
CA GLY A 188 -3.57 25.64 20.47
C GLY A 188 -2.44 26.07 21.42
N GLY A 189 -1.49 26.87 20.92
CA GLY A 189 -0.31 27.41 21.60
C GLY A 189 -0.55 28.44 22.71
N GLY A 190 -1.68 28.36 23.43
CA GLY A 190 -1.74 28.79 24.83
C GLY A 190 -0.92 27.87 25.74
N LEU A 191 -0.57 26.66 25.28
CA LEU A 191 0.35 25.77 25.97
C LEU A 191 1.79 25.99 25.47
N ARG A 192 2.45 27.01 26.02
CA ARG A 192 3.90 27.21 25.89
C ARG A 192 4.62 25.96 26.37
N LEU A 193 5.04 25.09 25.43
CA LEU A 193 6.12 24.13 25.68
C LEU A 193 7.43 24.90 25.75
N ARG A 194 7.64 25.60 26.87
CA ARG A 194 8.96 26.10 27.28
C ARG A 194 9.84 24.87 27.48
N GLY A 195 10.96 24.86 26.76
CA GLY A 195 11.82 23.71 26.60
C GLY A 195 12.13 22.99 27.90
N ARG A 196 11.97 21.67 27.85
CA ARG A 196 12.70 20.76 28.71
C ARG A 196 13.37 19.73 27.80
N ARG A 197 14.66 19.97 27.54
CA ARG A 197 15.58 18.97 26.96
C ARG A 197 15.80 17.91 28.03
N ASP A 198 14.86 16.99 28.20
CA ASP A 198 15.09 15.80 29.00
C ASP A 198 15.36 14.64 28.04
N GLY A 199 16.58 14.12 28.17
CA GLY A 199 17.15 13.14 27.27
C GLY A 199 16.33 11.85 27.19
N LEU A 200 16.07 11.43 25.95
CA LEU A 200 15.90 10.02 25.63
C LEU A 200 16.65 9.71 24.34
N ARG A 201 17.99 9.80 24.43
CA ARG A 201 18.88 9.07 23.54
C ARG A 201 18.67 7.57 23.77
N ARG A 202 18.64 6.82 22.66
CA ARG A 202 18.81 5.35 22.56
C ARG A 202 17.73 4.48 23.22
N ARG A 203 16.69 4.17 22.43
CA ARG A 203 16.30 2.78 22.15
C ARG A 203 16.01 2.62 20.67
N GLY A 204 17.06 2.33 19.90
CA GLY A 204 16.88 1.61 18.65
C GLY A 204 16.35 0.22 19.00
N SER A 205 15.25 -0.19 18.36
CA SER A 205 14.79 -1.57 18.41
C SER A 205 14.28 -1.93 17.03
N SER A 206 15.21 -2.48 16.26
CA SER A 206 14.98 -3.41 15.17
C SER A 206 13.89 -4.42 15.54
N LEU A 207 12.85 -4.53 14.71
CA LEU A 207 12.20 -5.77 14.29
C LEU A 207 10.92 -5.46 13.51
N GLY A 208 10.65 -6.20 12.42
CA GLY A 208 9.31 -6.28 11.84
C GLY A 208 9.07 -5.67 10.45
N THR A 209 9.94 -5.93 9.48
CA THR A 209 9.52 -5.80 8.08
C THR A 209 10.12 -6.89 7.27
N SER A 210 9.33 -7.30 6.30
CA SER A 210 9.90 -7.57 5.00
C SER A 210 9.04 -6.87 3.96
N VAL A 211 9.72 -6.26 3.00
CA VAL A 211 9.24 -5.67 1.74
C VAL A 211 8.75 -4.21 1.75
N GLY A 212 8.09 -3.70 2.80
CA GLY A 212 7.74 -2.26 2.88
C GLY A 212 8.88 -1.30 3.30
N ARG A 213 10.03 -1.85 3.76
CA ARG A 213 11.03 -1.08 4.54
C ARG A 213 12.22 -0.49 3.79
N VAL A 214 12.36 -0.68 2.49
CA VAL A 214 13.45 0.00 1.76
C VAL A 214 13.08 1.47 1.54
N THR A 215 11.83 1.74 1.16
CA THR A 215 11.30 3.10 1.00
C THR A 215 11.12 3.81 2.34
N CYS A 216 10.55 3.13 3.33
CA CYS A 216 10.45 3.64 4.70
C CYS A 216 11.84 3.84 5.34
N GLY A 217 12.84 3.01 5.01
CA GLY A 217 14.22 3.18 5.49
C GLY A 217 14.91 4.42 4.94
N LEU A 218 14.82 4.66 3.63
CA LEU A 218 15.36 5.87 2.97
C LEU A 218 14.63 7.14 3.42
N VAL A 219 13.29 7.11 3.46
CA VAL A 219 12.48 8.24 3.92
C VAL A 219 12.67 8.49 5.43
N SER A 220 12.78 7.45 6.26
CA SER A 220 13.05 7.60 7.70
C SER A 220 14.48 8.10 7.98
N MET A 221 15.47 7.67 7.18
CA MET A 221 16.83 8.21 7.27
C MET A 221 16.89 9.70 6.92
N THR A 222 16.11 10.16 5.93
CA THR A 222 15.98 11.59 5.62
C THR A 222 15.10 12.35 6.62
N PHE A 223 14.09 11.70 7.19
CA PHE A 223 13.14 12.31 8.14
C PHE A 223 13.78 12.57 9.51
N ILE A 224 14.67 11.70 9.98
CA ILE A 224 15.40 11.92 11.23
C ILE A 224 16.33 13.15 11.11
N SER A 225 16.94 13.38 9.95
CA SER A 225 17.74 14.60 9.71
C SER A 225 16.88 15.86 9.55
N LEU A 226 15.65 15.74 9.02
CA LEU A 226 14.73 16.87 8.89
C LEU A 226 14.12 17.30 10.26
N ALA A 227 13.85 16.33 11.13
CA ALA A 227 13.27 16.55 12.46
C ALA A 227 14.24 17.24 13.44
N ASP A 228 15.56 17.15 13.21
CA ASP A 228 16.56 17.88 14.00
C ASP A 228 16.68 19.37 13.60
N TRP A 229 16.17 19.74 12.42
CA TRP A 229 16.20 21.12 11.90
C TRP A 229 14.84 21.86 11.98
N ILE A 230 13.72 21.13 12.07
CA ILE A 230 12.37 21.69 11.99
C ILE A 230 11.54 21.34 13.25
N THR A 231 10.90 22.36 13.84
CA THR A 231 9.88 22.19 14.90
C THR A 231 8.75 21.25 14.45
N MET A 232 8.19 20.44 15.36
CA MET A 232 7.11 19.46 15.08
C MET A 232 6.01 19.94 14.10
N PRO A 233 5.50 21.19 14.17
CA PRO A 233 4.51 21.70 13.21
C PRO A 233 5.03 21.80 11.76
N GLY A 234 6.31 22.12 11.57
CA GLY A 234 6.90 22.24 10.23
C GLY A 234 7.05 20.89 9.53
N CYS A 235 7.21 19.79 10.26
CA CYS A 235 7.20 18.44 9.68
C CYS A 235 5.84 18.12 9.03
N PHE A 236 4.74 18.53 9.66
CA PHE A 236 3.39 18.31 9.11
C PHE A 236 3.12 19.16 7.87
N VAL A 237 3.68 20.37 7.77
CA VAL A 237 3.61 21.19 6.55
C VAL A 237 4.38 20.54 5.40
N VAL A 238 5.56 19.98 5.68
CA VAL A 238 6.33 19.22 4.67
C VAL A 238 5.53 18.01 4.18
N TYR A 239 4.90 17.26 5.09
CA TYR A 239 4.03 16.13 4.70
C TYR A 239 2.80 16.55 3.91
N ALA A 240 2.19 17.70 4.22
CA ALA A 240 1.12 18.28 3.40
C ALA A 240 1.62 18.61 1.98
N GLY A 241 2.84 19.14 1.85
CA GLY A 241 3.47 19.38 0.55
C GLY A 241 3.71 18.10 -0.25
N VAL A 242 4.22 17.04 0.40
CA VAL A 242 4.39 15.72 -0.23
C VAL A 242 3.05 15.15 -0.70
N ALA A 243 1.99 15.27 0.12
CA ALA A 243 0.65 14.84 -0.24
C ALA A 243 0.07 15.62 -1.45
N ALA A 244 0.34 16.93 -1.54
CA ALA A 244 -0.04 17.73 -2.70
C ALA A 244 0.68 17.27 -3.98
N VAL A 245 1.99 17.01 -3.90
CA VAL A 245 2.77 16.44 -5.02
C VAL A 245 2.25 15.05 -5.41
N ALA A 246 1.88 14.22 -4.43
CA ALA A 246 1.27 12.92 -4.68
C ALA A 246 -0.06 13.07 -5.44
N CYS A 247 -0.90 14.04 -5.08
CA CYS A 247 -2.15 14.33 -5.77
C CYS A 247 -1.92 14.69 -7.24
N VAL A 248 -0.95 15.58 -7.52
CA VAL A 248 -0.55 15.94 -8.89
C VAL A 248 -0.02 14.71 -9.64
N PHE A 249 0.81 13.88 -9.01
CA PHE A 249 1.33 12.66 -9.60
C PHE A 249 0.22 11.68 -9.99
N VAL A 250 -0.72 11.41 -9.08
CA VAL A 250 -1.88 10.54 -9.34
C VAL A 250 -2.74 11.11 -10.46
N TYR A 251 -2.95 12.43 -10.47
CA TYR A 251 -3.74 13.07 -11.52
C TYR A 251 -3.08 12.93 -12.90
N VAL A 252 -1.76 13.11 -13.00
CA VAL A 252 -1.04 13.13 -14.29
C VAL A 252 -0.67 11.74 -14.79
N ARG A 253 -0.30 10.81 -13.90
CA ARG A 253 0.36 9.55 -14.27
C ARG A 253 -0.50 8.31 -14.09
N VAL A 254 -1.53 8.35 -13.24
CA VAL A 254 -2.36 7.16 -12.96
C VAL A 254 -3.61 7.19 -13.83
N PRO A 255 -3.71 6.32 -14.86
CA PRO A 255 -4.94 6.19 -15.66
C PRO A 255 -6.03 5.47 -14.85
N GLU A 256 -7.28 5.65 -15.24
CA GLU A 256 -8.40 4.90 -14.64
C GLU A 256 -8.42 3.47 -15.19
N THR A 257 -8.40 2.49 -14.28
CA THR A 257 -8.32 1.06 -14.63
C THR A 257 -9.65 0.34 -14.41
N ARG A 258 -10.72 1.06 -14.05
CA ARG A 258 -12.04 0.46 -13.80
C ARG A 258 -12.66 -0.14 -15.06
N GLY A 259 -13.15 -1.37 -14.94
CA GLY A 259 -13.94 -2.04 -15.99
C GLY A 259 -13.14 -2.40 -17.24
N ARG A 260 -11.81 -2.42 -17.15
CA ARG A 260 -10.92 -2.80 -18.25
C ARG A 260 -10.38 -4.21 -18.05
N GLY A 261 -10.34 -4.97 -19.14
CA GLY A 261 -9.63 -6.25 -19.20
C GLY A 261 -8.14 -6.05 -18.93
N LEU A 262 -7.45 -7.13 -18.58
CA LEU A 262 -6.01 -7.06 -18.30
C LEU A 262 -5.20 -6.95 -19.59
N GLU A 263 -5.81 -7.35 -20.69
CA GLU A 263 -5.37 -7.27 -22.08
C GLU A 263 -5.35 -5.80 -22.58
N ASP A 264 -6.34 -5.02 -22.17
CA ASP A 264 -6.49 -3.59 -22.47
C ASP A 264 -5.46 -2.70 -21.74
N MET A 265 -4.80 -3.24 -20.72
CA MET A 265 -3.87 -2.46 -19.88
C MET A 265 -2.64 -2.01 -20.67
N GLU A 266 -2.16 -2.82 -21.62
CA GLU A 266 -1.03 -2.43 -22.46
C GLU A 266 -1.38 -1.22 -23.34
N VAL A 267 -2.59 -1.21 -23.90
CA VAL A 267 -3.11 -0.10 -24.71
C VAL A 267 -3.30 1.15 -23.86
N LEU A 268 -3.82 0.99 -22.64
CA LEU A 268 -4.04 2.08 -21.69
C LEU A 268 -2.74 2.79 -21.31
N PHE A 269 -1.68 2.03 -21.06
CA PHE A 269 -0.36 2.56 -20.71
C PHE A 269 0.51 2.89 -21.93
N ALA A 270 0.13 2.48 -23.15
CA ALA A 270 0.81 2.88 -24.39
C ALA A 270 0.47 4.31 -24.84
N LYS A 271 -0.64 4.88 -24.35
CA LYS A 271 -1.01 6.29 -24.53
C LYS A 271 -0.20 7.20 -23.62
#